data_AF-W4QLD6-F1
#
_entry.id   AF-W4QLD6-F1
#
_cell.length_a   1.000
_cell.length_b   1.000
_cell.length_c   1.000
_cell.angle_alpha   90.00
_cell.angle_beta   90.00
_cell.angle_gamma   90.00
#
_symmetry.space_group_name_H-M   'P 1'
#
loop_
_entity.id
_entity.type
_entity.pdbx_description
1 polymer ?
#
loop_
_entity_poly.entity_id
_entity_poly.type
_entity_poly.pdbx_seq_one_letter_code
_entity_poly.pdbx_strand_id
1 'polypeptide(L)'
;MYKVEPNLKKLLNLTDWSIEQLITRYNDLLADLKFARNAFEFEKTSDIKTEMVFIKEEINNRKKAQIEEEAKKHREELELLIYSKK
;
A
#
# COMPACT_ATOMS: atom_id res chain seq x y z
N MET A 1 15.94 -3.79 26.28
CA MET A 1 15.70 -4.68 25.12
C MET A 1 14.79 -3.94 24.15
N TYR A 2 15.33 -3.49 23.02
CA TYR A 2 14.51 -2.95 21.94
C TYR A 2 13.62 -4.09 21.43
N LYS A 3 12.31 -3.99 21.65
CA LYS A 3 11.35 -4.90 21.03
C LYS A 3 11.47 -4.64 19.53
N VAL A 4 12.10 -5.58 18.84
CA VAL A 4 12.09 -5.66 17.38
C VAL A 4 10.61 -5.66 17.00
N GLU A 5 10.10 -4.54 16.48
CA GLU A 5 8.79 -4.54 15.85
C GLU A 5 8.85 -5.62 14.78
N PRO A 6 8.07 -6.71 14.90
CA PRO A 6 8.01 -7.72 13.86
C PRO A 6 7.71 -6.95 12.59
N ASN A 7 8.48 -7.20 11.54
CA ASN A 7 8.36 -6.51 10.26
C ASN A 7 6.93 -6.77 9.73
N LEU A 8 5.95 -5.95 10.15
CA LEU A 8 4.52 -6.24 10.02
C LEU A 8 4.11 -6.36 8.55
N LYS A 9 4.84 -5.65 7.67
CA LYS A 9 4.77 -5.81 6.21
C LYS A 9 5.03 -7.25 5.75
N LYS A 10 6.02 -7.95 6.35
CA LYS A 10 6.31 -9.37 6.05
C LYS A 10 5.29 -10.33 6.67
N LEU A 11 4.66 -9.95 7.79
CA LEU A 11 3.65 -10.79 8.45
C LEU A 11 2.33 -10.82 7.68
N LEU A 12 2.02 -9.76 6.93
CA LEU A 12 0.75 -9.60 6.24
C LEU A 12 0.78 -10.04 4.77
N ASN A 13 1.95 -10.41 4.20
CA ASN A 13 2.12 -10.78 2.78
C ASN A 13 1.43 -9.82 1.80
N LEU A 14 1.39 -8.52 2.12
CA LEU A 14 0.62 -7.52 1.36
C LEU A 14 1.10 -7.40 -0.09
N THR A 15 2.39 -7.69 -0.35
CA THR A 15 3.00 -7.67 -1.69
C THR A 15 2.35 -8.67 -2.64
N ASP A 16 1.84 -9.78 -2.12
CA ASP A 16 1.27 -10.86 -2.93
C ASP A 16 -0.22 -10.65 -3.24
N TRP A 17 -0.85 -9.72 -2.52
CA TRP A 17 -2.27 -9.43 -2.68
C TRP A 17 -2.52 -8.51 -3.87
N SER A 18 -3.67 -8.66 -4.53
CA SER A 18 -4.12 -7.72 -5.55
C SER A 18 -4.50 -6.37 -4.94
N ILE A 19 -4.56 -5.32 -5.76
CA ILE A 19 -5.05 -4.00 -5.32
C ILE A 19 -6.47 -4.09 -4.76
N GLU A 20 -7.34 -4.89 -5.38
CA GLU A 20 -8.71 -5.10 -4.93
C GLU A 20 -8.75 -5.76 -3.55
N GLN A 21 -7.93 -6.78 -3.31
CA GLN A 21 -7.81 -7.44 -2.01
C GLN A 21 -7.34 -6.46 -0.92
N LEU A 22 -6.36 -5.61 -1.23
CA LEU A 22 -5.87 -4.58 -0.32
C LEU A 22 -6.96 -3.55 0.03
N ILE A 23 -7.75 -3.12 -0.97
CA ILE A 23 -8.87 -2.18 -0.76
C ILE A 23 -9.97 -2.84 0.08
N THR A 24 -10.35 -4.08 -0.22
CA THR A 24 -11.36 -4.81 0.55
C THR A 24 -10.93 -4.95 2.00
N ARG A 25 -9.70 -5.40 2.26
CA ARG A 25 -9.18 -5.52 3.63
C ARG A 25 -9.16 -4.18 4.36
N TYR A 26 -8.78 -3.10 3.69
CA TYR A 26 -8.80 -1.75 4.29
C TYR A 26 -10.22 -1.34 4.73
N ASN A 27 -11.22 -1.66 3.91
CA ASN A 27 -12.62 -1.37 4.23
C ASN A 27 -13.14 -2.23 5.38
N ASP A 28 -12.74 -3.50 5.46
CA ASP A 28 -13.06 -4.36 6.59
C ASP A 28 -12.45 -3.81 7.89
N LEU A 29 -11.18 -3.37 7.84
CA LEU A 29 -10.48 -2.76 8.96
C LEU A 29 -11.14 -1.45 9.42
N LEU A 30 -11.76 -0.68 8.52
CA LEU A 30 -12.54 0.50 8.91
C LEU A 30 -13.75 0.12 9.77
N ALA A 31 -14.43 -0.98 9.42
CA ALA A 31 -15.54 -1.50 10.22
C ALA A 31 -15.03 -1.99 11.59
N ASP A 32 -13.97 -2.80 11.60
CA ASP A 32 -13.36 -3.33 12.82
C ASP A 32 -12.88 -2.21 13.75
N LEU A 33 -12.26 -1.16 13.19
CA LEU A 33 -11.80 0.00 13.95
C LEU A 33 -12.96 0.71 14.66
N LYS A 34 -14.11 0.85 13.99
CA LYS A 34 -15.31 1.45 14.57
C LYS A 34 -15.80 0.63 15.76
N PHE A 35 -15.84 -0.69 15.63
CA PHE A 35 -16.23 -1.58 16.73
C PHE A 35 -15.24 -1.54 17.89
N ALA A 36 -13.94 -1.70 17.63
CA ALA A 36 -12.89 -1.69 18.65
C ALA A 36 -12.88 -0.37 19.44
N ARG A 37 -13.06 0.77 18.76
CA ARG A 37 -13.13 2.08 19.41
C ARG A 37 -14.35 2.20 20.32
N ASN A 38 -15.51 1.73 19.87
CA ASN A 38 -16.75 1.77 20.66
C ASN A 38 -16.70 0.82 21.87
N ALA A 39 -15.96 -0.28 21.76
CA ALA A 39 -15.72 -1.23 22.83
C ALA A 39 -14.56 -0.83 23.77
N PHE A 40 -13.93 0.33 23.54
CA PHE A 40 -12.73 0.79 24.27
C PHE A 40 -11.55 -0.20 24.24
N GLU A 41 -11.44 -1.01 23.17
CA GLU A 41 -10.33 -1.94 22.93
C GLU A 41 -9.13 -1.17 22.35
N PHE A 42 -8.36 -0.48 23.20
CA PHE A 42 -7.29 0.43 22.76
C PHE A 42 -6.12 -0.28 22.06
N GLU A 43 -5.70 -1.44 22.55
CA GLU A 43 -4.61 -2.22 21.92
C GLU A 43 -5.01 -2.65 20.51
N LYS A 44 -6.19 -3.25 20.38
CA LYS A 44 -6.74 -3.66 19.08
C LYS A 44 -6.96 -2.49 18.13
N THR A 45 -7.39 -1.34 18.65
CA THR A 45 -7.50 -0.09 17.88
C THR A 45 -6.14 0.33 17.32
N SER A 46 -5.07 0.19 18.10
CA SER A 46 -3.71 0.48 17.67
C SER A 46 -3.24 -0.49 16.58
N ASP A 47 -3.47 -1.79 16.77
CA ASP A 47 -3.09 -2.82 15.80
C ASP A 47 -3.80 -2.64 14.46
N ILE A 48 -5.11 -2.40 14.48
CA ILE A 48 -5.92 -2.13 13.28
C ILE A 48 -5.38 -0.91 12.53
N LYS A 49 -5.06 0.18 13.23
CA LYS A 49 -4.49 1.38 12.60
C LYS A 49 -3.14 1.11 11.95
N THR A 50 -2.29 0.34 12.63
CA THR A 50 -0.99 -0.05 12.10
C THR A 50 -1.14 -0.86 10.80
N GLU A 51 -2.04 -1.85 10.78
CA GLU A 51 -2.35 -2.62 9.57
C GLU A 51 -2.86 -1.73 8.44
N MET A 52 -3.79 -0.81 8.75
CA MET A 52 -4.34 0.15 7.78
C MET A 52 -3.26 1.06 7.17
N VAL A 53 -2.28 1.50 7.97
CA VAL A 53 -1.15 2.32 7.47
C VAL A 53 -0.33 1.52 6.47
N PHE A 54 0.00 0.26 6.78
CA PHE A 54 0.79 -0.58 5.88
C PHE A 54 0.08 -0.88 4.56
N ILE A 55 -1.23 -1.17 4.60
CA ILE A 55 -2.02 -1.36 3.38
C ILE A 55 -2.03 -0.08 2.52
N LYS A 56 -2.21 1.09 3.15
CA LYS A 56 -2.22 2.36 2.43
C LYS A 56 -0.87 2.66 1.79
N GLU A 57 0.23 2.41 2.49
CA GLU A 57 1.57 2.55 1.93
C GLU A 57 1.79 1.64 0.73
N GLU A 58 1.37 0.37 0.80
CA GLU A 58 1.51 -0.59 -0.29
C GLU A 58 0.75 -0.14 -1.54
N ILE A 59 -0.51 0.29 -1.39
CA ILE A 59 -1.30 0.83 -2.51
C ILE A 59 -0.61 2.05 -3.13
N ASN A 60 -0.10 2.97 -2.31
CA ASN A 60 0.57 4.17 -2.79
C ASN A 60 1.88 3.86 -3.53
N ASN A 61 2.66 2.90 -3.03
CA ASN A 61 3.90 2.48 -3.67
C ASN A 61 3.64 1.90 -5.05
N ARG A 62 2.60 1.08 -5.19
CA ARG A 62 2.22 0.51 -6.50
C ARG A 62 1.75 1.58 -7.48
N LYS A 63 0.97 2.55 -7.02
CA LYS A 63 0.56 3.70 -7.86
C LYS A 63 1.76 4.52 -8.32
N LYS A 64 2.72 4.77 -7.42
CA LYS A 64 3.95 5.50 -7.76
C LYS A 64 4.77 4.75 -8.80
N ALA A 65 4.94 3.44 -8.64
CA ALA A 65 5.65 2.60 -9.60
C ALA A 65 5.00 2.61 -10.99
N GLN A 66 3.66 2.57 -11.07
CA GLN A 66 2.94 2.66 -12.35
C GLN A 66 3.20 3.99 -13.06
N ILE A 67 3.13 5.12 -12.33
CA ILE A 67 3.39 6.45 -12.88
C ILE A 67 4.84 6.57 -13.38
N GLU A 68 5.81 6.04 -12.63
CA GLU A 68 7.22 6.05 -13.02
C GLU A 68 7.48 5.24 -14.30
N GLU A 69 6.80 4.09 -14.44
CA GLU A 69 6.88 3.23 -15.63
C GLU A 69 6.24 3.89 -16.86
N GLU A 70 5.07 4.53 -16.70
CA GLU A 70 4.42 5.30 -17.77
C GLU A 70 5.30 6.47 -18.23
N ALA A 71 5.88 7.22 -17.28
CA ALA A 71 6.79 8.32 -17.59
C ALA A 71 8.06 7.83 -18.30
N LYS A 72 8.54 6.62 -17.99
CA LYS A 72 9.68 6.01 -18.68
C LYS A 72 9.35 5.66 -20.12
N LYS A 73 8.23 4.97 -20.35
CA LYS A 73 7.76 4.64 -21.71
C LYS A 73 7.56 5.90 -22.56
N HIS A 74 6.98 6.94 -21.99
CA HIS A 74 6.79 8.21 -22.70
C HIS A 74 8.13 8.87 -23.09
N ARG A 75 9.15 8.81 -22.23
CA ARG A 75 10.50 9.30 -22.57
C ARG A 75 11.12 8.49 -23.71
N GLU A 76 11.00 7.17 -23.68
CA GLU A 76 11.51 6.28 -24.72
C GLU A 76 10.81 6.54 -26.08
N GLU A 77 9.49 6.76 -26.08
CA GLU A 77 8.72 7.13 -27.28
C GLU A 77 9.19 8.47 -27.88
N LEU A 78 9.42 9.48 -27.04
CA LEU A 78 9.92 10.78 -27.46
C LEU A 78 11.33 10.68 -28.07
N GLU A 79 12.21 9.90 -27.46
CA GLU A 79 13.55 9.65 -28.00
C GLU A 79 13.49 9.01 -29.38
N LEU A 80 12.68 7.95 -29.55
CA LEU A 80 12.49 7.27 -30.84
C LEU A 80 11.97 8.22 -31.94
N LEU A 81 11.02 9.10 -31.60
CA LEU A 81 10.48 10.12 -32.51
C LEU A 81 11.52 11.17 -32.95
N ILE A 82 12.44 11.54 -32.05
CA ILE A 82 13.53 12.47 -32.36
C ILE A 82 14.53 11.79 -33.31
N TYR A 83 14.86 10.53 -33.06
CA TYR A 83 15.77 9.76 -33.92
C TYR A 83 15.17 9.44 -35.29
N SER A 84 13.86 9.22 -35.40
CA SER A 84 13.20 8.94 -36.69
C SER A 84 13.04 10.16 -37.60
N LYS A 85 13.28 11.37 -37.09
CA LYS A 85 13.18 12.64 -37.86
C LYS A 85 14.54 13.16 -38.37
N LYS A 86 15.64 12.49 -38.06
CA LYS A 86 16.98 12.73 -38.62
C LYS A 86 17.26 11.78 -39.77
#